data_AF-A0A1W9V842-F1
#
_entry.id   AF-A0A1W9V842-F1
#
_cell.length_a   1.000
_cell.length_b   1.000
_cell.length_c   1.000
_cell.angle_alpha   90.00
_cell.angle_beta   90.00
_cell.angle_gamma   90.00
#
_symmetry.space_group_name_H-M   'P 1'
#
loop_
_entity.id
_entity.type
_entity.pdbx_description
1 polymer ?
#
loop_
_entity_poly.entity_id
_entity_poly.type
_entity_poly.pdbx_seq_one_letter_code
_entity_poly.pdbx_strand_id
1 'polypeptide(L)'
;MNSKERVLTALRRSGTPDRVPLQFDLCRKLTDDFGKKYNIPIHYTTSYFEDVTYRISANELRVAMGSDCVVVGGSLPRGYSHPVPQEGRIINEFGMLMEQG
;
A
#
# COMPACT_ATOMS: atom_id res chain seq x y z
N MET A 1 3.50 18.26 15.71
CA MET A 1 3.89 18.35 14.28
C MET A 1 2.93 17.51 13.47
N ASN A 2 2.62 17.88 12.23
CA ASN A 2 1.92 16.98 11.30
C ASN A 2 2.90 15.94 10.70
N SER A 3 2.39 14.93 10.00
CA SER A 3 3.22 13.86 9.42
C SER A 3 4.29 14.38 8.47
N LYS A 4 3.97 15.37 7.62
CA LYS A 4 4.93 15.97 6.69
C LYS A 4 6.07 16.68 7.43
N GLU A 5 5.76 17.50 8.42
CA GLU A 5 6.74 18.20 9.26
C GLU A 5 7.65 17.22 10.00
N ARG A 6 7.06 16.16 10.58
CA ARG A 6 7.78 15.11 11.30
C ARG A 6 8.78 14.40 10.39
N VAL A 7 8.30 13.93 9.23
CA VAL A 7 9.14 13.23 8.24
C VAL A 7 10.24 14.14 7.71
N LEU A 8 9.93 15.39 7.33
CA LEU A 8 10.92 16.30 6.77
C LEU A 8 11.98 16.72 7.79
N THR A 9 11.60 16.93 9.06
CA THR A 9 12.55 17.22 10.15
C THR A 9 13.55 16.08 10.32
N ALA A 10 13.07 14.83 10.36
CA ALA A 10 13.91 13.65 10.48
C ALA A 10 14.79 13.43 9.23
N LEU A 11 14.20 13.51 8.03
CA LEU A 11 14.89 13.28 6.76
C LEU A 11 16.01 14.29 6.51
N ARG A 12 15.76 15.57 6.81
CA ARG A 12 16.75 16.66 6.62
C ARG A 12 17.72 16.78 7.77
N ARG A 13 17.50 16.06 8.88
CA ARG A 13 18.27 16.17 10.12
C ARG A 13 18.34 17.61 10.65
N SER A 14 17.26 18.38 10.47
CA SER A 14 17.20 19.79 10.84
C SER A 14 16.77 20.03 12.30
N GLY A 15 16.46 18.98 13.04
CA GLY A 15 16.03 19.03 14.44
C GLY A 15 15.53 17.67 14.92
N THR A 16 14.91 17.66 16.10
CA THR A 16 14.31 16.46 16.69
C THR A 16 12.81 16.45 16.42
N PRO A 17 12.26 15.45 15.72
CA PRO A 17 10.80 15.35 15.52
C PRO A 17 10.09 15.06 16.85
N ASP A 18 8.80 15.40 16.94
CA ASP A 18 7.95 15.17 18.13
C ASP A 18 7.78 13.68 18.49
N ARG A 19 7.93 12.79 17.50
CA ARG A 19 8.12 11.35 17.65
C ARG A 19 8.86 10.80 16.43
N VAL A 20 9.37 9.58 16.52
CA VAL A 20 9.94 8.87 15.36
C VAL A 20 8.88 8.74 14.25
N PRO A 21 9.16 9.15 13.00
CA PRO A 21 8.26 8.92 11.88
C PRO A 21 8.06 7.42 11.66
N LEU A 22 6.81 7.01 11.44
CA LEU A 22 6.43 5.61 11.26
C LEU A 22 5.90 5.39 9.84
N GLN A 23 6.37 4.32 9.20
CA GLN A 23 5.72 3.72 8.04
C GLN A 23 5.44 2.26 8.37
N PHE A 24 4.23 1.81 8.06
CA PHE A 24 3.85 0.41 8.15
C PHE A 24 2.95 0.04 6.98
N ASP A 25 2.83 -1.26 6.75
CA ASP A 25 1.97 -1.87 5.76
C ASP A 25 1.06 -2.89 6.43
N LEU A 26 -0.05 -3.22 5.77
CA LEU A 26 -1.03 -4.18 6.25
C LEU A 26 -1.15 -5.31 5.21
N CYS A 27 -1.24 -6.55 5.66
CA CYS A 27 -1.65 -7.64 4.77
C CYS A 27 -3.14 -7.47 4.39
N ARG A 28 -3.58 -8.13 3.32
CA ARG A 28 -4.94 -8.00 2.78
C ARG A 28 -6.03 -8.10 3.85
N LYS A 29 -5.96 -9.15 4.68
CA LYS A 29 -6.93 -9.41 5.75
C LYS A 29 -7.03 -8.23 6.72
N LEU A 30 -5.90 -7.69 7.18
CA LEU A 30 -5.88 -6.55 8.09
C LEU A 30 -6.41 -5.29 7.41
N THR A 31 -6.05 -5.06 6.14
CA THR A 31 -6.56 -3.93 5.36
C THR A 31 -8.09 -3.97 5.25
N ASP A 32 -8.67 -5.13 4.92
CA ASP A 32 -10.11 -5.30 4.80
C ASP A 32 -10.83 -5.13 6.16
N ASP A 33 -10.29 -5.75 7.22
CA ASP A 33 -10.88 -5.70 8.56
C ASP A 33 -10.82 -4.28 9.14
N PHE A 34 -9.70 -3.56 8.96
CA PHE A 34 -9.58 -2.18 9.41
C PHE A 34 -10.32 -1.17 8.54
N GLY A 35 -10.40 -1.39 7.21
CA GLY A 35 -11.20 -0.56 6.32
C GLY A 35 -12.66 -0.52 6.75
N LYS A 36 -13.23 -1.68 7.09
CA LYS A 36 -14.57 -1.79 7.67
C LYS A 36 -14.64 -1.10 9.04
N LYS A 37 -13.69 -1.37 9.94
CA LYS A 37 -13.68 -0.81 11.30
C LYS A 37 -13.67 0.72 11.31
N TYR A 38 -12.86 1.35 10.46
CA TYR A 38 -12.73 2.80 10.39
C TYR A 38 -13.68 3.46 9.39
N ASN A 39 -14.49 2.67 8.68
CA ASN A 39 -15.37 3.14 7.61
C ASN A 39 -14.61 3.94 6.53
N ILE A 40 -13.46 3.42 6.12
CA ILE A 40 -12.60 4.01 5.08
C ILE A 40 -12.60 3.05 3.87
N PRO A 41 -13.03 3.51 2.68
CA PRO A 41 -12.96 2.72 1.47
C PRO A 41 -11.52 2.28 1.16
N ILE A 42 -11.36 1.00 0.80
CA ILE A 42 -10.05 0.43 0.47
C ILE A 42 -9.85 0.44 -1.04
N HIS A 43 -8.74 1.03 -1.46
CA HIS A 43 -8.28 1.00 -2.84
C HIS A 43 -7.01 0.16 -2.94
N TYR A 44 -7.09 -0.91 -3.73
CA TYR A 44 -5.95 -1.73 -4.08
C TYR A 44 -5.34 -1.27 -5.39
N THR A 45 -4.03 -1.04 -5.37
CA THR A 45 -3.22 -0.77 -6.56
C THR A 45 -2.45 -2.05 -6.89
N THR A 46 -2.91 -2.77 -7.92
CA THR A 46 -2.27 -4.01 -8.35
C THR A 46 -0.85 -3.74 -8.86
N SER A 47 0.09 -4.50 -8.32
CA SER A 47 1.47 -4.61 -8.76
C SER A 47 1.77 -6.05 -9.16
N TYR A 48 2.84 -6.23 -9.92
CA TYR A 48 3.33 -7.55 -10.35
C TYR A 48 3.51 -8.52 -9.18
N PHE A 49 4.07 -8.03 -8.07
CA PHE A 49 4.22 -8.78 -6.85
C PHE A 49 3.04 -8.53 -5.90
N GLU A 50 2.48 -9.61 -5.36
CA GLU A 50 1.37 -9.53 -4.42
C GLU A 50 1.76 -8.72 -3.16
N ASP A 51 2.95 -8.93 -2.61
CA ASP A 51 3.39 -8.20 -1.43
C ASP A 51 3.50 -6.69 -1.71
N VAL A 52 4.00 -6.31 -2.90
CA VAL A 52 4.05 -4.91 -3.33
C VAL A 52 2.65 -4.33 -3.46
N THR A 53 1.69 -5.08 -4.01
CA THR A 53 0.27 -4.67 -4.10
C THR A 53 -0.22 -4.17 -2.74
N TYR A 54 0.01 -4.91 -1.65
CA TYR A 54 -0.47 -4.50 -0.33
C TYR A 54 0.32 -3.33 0.27
N ARG A 55 1.64 -3.23 0.01
CA ARG A 55 2.48 -2.13 0.51
C ARG A 55 2.14 -0.77 -0.12
N ILE A 56 1.75 -0.76 -1.39
CA ILE A 56 1.45 0.49 -2.12
C ILE A 56 -0.05 0.87 -2.08
N SER A 57 -0.89 0.04 -1.45
CA SER A 57 -2.34 0.23 -1.36
C SER A 57 -2.77 0.90 -0.05
N ALA A 58 -4.06 1.25 0.02
CA ALA A 58 -4.74 1.68 1.24
C ALA A 58 -4.02 2.81 2.02
N ASN A 59 -3.44 3.79 1.30
CA ASN A 59 -2.73 4.91 1.90
C ASN A 59 -3.64 5.72 2.85
N GLU A 60 -4.90 5.92 2.47
CA GLU A 60 -5.92 6.65 3.24
C GLU A 60 -6.14 6.00 4.60
N LEU A 61 -6.33 4.67 4.61
CA LEU A 61 -6.49 3.90 5.84
C LEU A 61 -5.23 4.00 6.71
N ARG A 62 -4.04 3.81 6.13
CA ARG A 62 -2.78 3.80 6.90
C ARG A 62 -2.46 5.15 7.50
N VAL A 63 -2.68 6.24 6.77
CA VAL A 63 -2.52 7.60 7.29
C VAL A 63 -3.52 7.86 8.42
N ALA A 64 -4.78 7.43 8.27
CA ALA A 64 -5.76 7.53 9.35
C ALA A 64 -5.38 6.71 10.60
N MET A 65 -4.68 5.59 10.42
CA MET A 65 -4.15 4.75 11.50
C MET A 65 -2.81 5.23 12.08
N GLY A 66 -2.23 6.32 11.55
CA GLY A 66 -1.04 6.97 12.10
C GLY A 66 0.27 6.73 11.34
N SER A 67 0.23 6.13 10.15
CA SER A 67 1.37 6.13 9.23
C SER A 67 1.69 7.58 8.84
N ASP A 68 2.96 7.95 8.88
CA ASP A 68 3.43 9.28 8.52
C ASP A 68 3.73 9.44 7.03
N CYS A 69 3.78 8.32 6.31
CA CYS A 69 4.13 8.25 4.91
C CYS A 69 2.98 7.66 4.09
N VAL A 70 2.84 8.18 2.87
CA VAL A 70 2.17 7.49 1.77
C VAL A 70 3.20 6.71 0.99
N VAL A 71 2.87 5.49 0.59
CA VAL A 71 3.74 4.63 -0.21
C VAL A 71 3.21 4.61 -1.64
N VAL A 72 4.12 4.86 -2.59
CA VAL A 72 3.86 4.80 -4.03
C VAL A 72 4.81 3.77 -4.63
N GLY A 73 4.40 3.11 -5.71
CA GLY A 73 5.24 2.15 -6.40
C GLY A 73 4.70 1.81 -7.79
N GLY A 74 5.42 0.94 -8.50
CA GLY A 74 5.03 0.50 -9.83
C GLY A 74 3.72 -0.28 -9.80
N SER A 75 2.75 0.19 -10.59
CA SER A 75 1.49 -0.50 -10.86
C SER A 75 1.45 -1.05 -12.28
N LEU A 76 0.33 -1.69 -12.62
CA LEU A 76 0.03 -2.07 -13.99
C LEU A 76 0.03 -0.87 -14.95
N PRO A 77 0.45 -1.07 -16.23
CA PRO A 77 0.31 -0.08 -17.28
C PRO A 77 -1.15 0.36 -17.47
N ARG A 78 -1.34 1.59 -17.94
CA ARG A 78 -2.69 2.13 -18.21
C ARG A 78 -3.41 1.25 -19.24
N GLY A 79 -4.63 0.82 -18.92
CA GLY A 79 -5.45 -0.01 -19.81
C GLY A 79 -5.05 -1.49 -19.81
N TYR A 80 -4.08 -1.90 -19.00
CA TYR A 80 -3.72 -3.30 -18.81
C TYR A 80 -4.36 -3.84 -17.53
N SER A 81 -4.91 -5.05 -17.63
CA SER A 81 -5.35 -5.87 -16.51
C SER A 81 -4.84 -7.28 -16.74
N HIS A 82 -4.43 -7.98 -15.68
CA HIS A 82 -4.01 -9.37 -15.82
C HIS A 82 -5.15 -10.24 -16.38
N PRO A 83 -4.91 -11.09 -17.39
CA PRO A 83 -5.85 -12.12 -17.78
C PRO A 83 -6.15 -13.05 -16.61
N VAL A 84 -7.42 -13.41 -16.44
CA VAL A 84 -7.90 -14.30 -15.38
C VAL A 84 -8.38 -15.60 -16.04
N PRO A 85 -7.49 -16.55 -16.36
CA PRO A 85 -7.86 -17.78 -17.07
C PRO A 85 -8.74 -18.71 -16.22
N GLN A 86 -8.63 -18.61 -14.89
CA GLN A 86 -9.39 -19.37 -13.91
C GLN A 86 -9.56 -18.52 -12.66
N GLU A 87 -10.65 -18.71 -11.92
CA GLU A 87 -10.89 -18.03 -10.65
C GLU A 87 -9.69 -18.19 -9.70
N GLY A 88 -9.24 -17.08 -9.11
CA GLY A 88 -8.07 -17.05 -8.23
C GLY A 88 -6.70 -17.14 -8.91
N ARG A 89 -6.66 -17.23 -10.25
CA ARG A 89 -5.42 -17.33 -11.02
C ARG A 89 -5.31 -16.21 -12.03
N ILE A 90 -4.12 -15.64 -12.16
CA ILE A 90 -3.82 -14.57 -13.11
C ILE A 90 -2.64 -14.94 -14.00
N ILE A 91 -2.58 -14.37 -15.20
CA ILE A 91 -1.38 -14.40 -16.04
C ILE A 91 -0.68 -13.05 -15.89
N ASN A 92 0.56 -13.06 -15.43
CA ASN A 92 1.34 -11.83 -15.33
C ASN A 92 1.85 -11.35 -16.70
N GLU A 93 2.50 -10.19 -16.73
CA GLU A 93 3.05 -9.60 -17.97
C GLU A 93 4.15 -10.44 -18.64
N PHE A 94 4.72 -11.43 -17.94
CA PHE A 94 5.71 -12.37 -18.47
C PHE A 94 5.08 -13.70 -18.94
N GLY A 95 3.74 -13.81 -18.91
CA GLY A 95 3.04 -15.04 -19.30
C GLY A 95 3.06 -16.14 -18.25
N MET A 96 3.45 -15.84 -17.00
CA MET A 96 3.45 -16.83 -15.93
C MET A 96 2.08 -16.88 -15.27
N LEU A 97 1.62 -18.11 -14.99
CA LEU A 97 0.43 -18.35 -14.20
C LEU A 97 0.76 -18.13 -12.71
N MET A 98 0.08 -17.17 -12.11
CA MET A 98 0.22 -16.82 -10.70
C MET A 98 -1.05 -17.23 -9.95
N GLU A 99 -0.88 -17.65 -8.70
CA GLU A 99 -1.95 -17.89 -7.73
C GLU A 99 -1.63 -17.16 -6.43
N GLN A 100 -2.67 -16.87 -5.64
CA GLN A 100 -2.51 -16.21 -4.35
C GLN A 100 -1.72 -17.11 -3.39
N GLY A 101 -0.72 -16.53 -2.70
CA GLY A 101 0.08 -17.23 -1.69
C GLY A 101 -0.59 -17.34 -0.32
#